data_AF-A0A899G0W5-F1
#
_entry.id   AF-A0A899G0W5-F1
#
_cell.length_a   1.000
_cell.length_b   1.000
_cell.length_c   1.000
_cell.angle_alpha   90.00
_cell.angle_beta   90.00
_cell.angle_gamma   90.00
#
_symmetry.space_group_name_H-M   'P 1'
#
loop_
_entity.id
_entity.type
_entity.pdbx_description
1 polymer ?
#
loop_
_entity_poly.entity_id
_entity_poly.type
_entity_poly.pdbx_seq_one_letter_code
_entity_poly.pdbx_strand_id
1 'polypeptide(L)'
;MTFILYIILYFSGIINAIYLPGVSPKGYYEDEEVPLTVNSLSPMAGHMPGSVLQYYRNVYMYDYYDERFHFCNKKGAKALKESLGSIIFGDRIFTSDFEIFMAKNETCKLLCSTTIPSSDIGFVIERIRENYGINWFIDGLPALGKDPLYADRRIYSLGFPLGNIRESENTVEINNHYRIIIEYHKLKNVVYRVVGVTVIPSSKMSTIGFHKNADCSTKKPYILNETRNNSIIYTYDIFWKESNVTWATRWDKYLHVYSPRIHWLSLFTSSVIVFFLIGMVMTVLTKTLHRDIMRYNSNFFDQEDFQEDSGWKLVYGDVFRIPKNSMLLTVILGNGTQLFLMTIVTIFFAMLGFLSPSNRGSLGTCMIVLYYVFAFFSGYVSSRMYKNLSGEFWLKNAIFTSIFVPGIVFLIFFLLNIVLIFAHSSGVVPLKTMSTIVALWFLVSVPLSIAGSFFGFRTKPFSNPVKTNQIPRQIPDQASYMKFLPSFFIGGILPFGAIFVELYFVLNSIWFSNIYYIFGFLFICYIIMVLTCSTVTILMTYMQLCSENYHWWWRSFCIGGSPSFYVFIYNSIKVD
;
A
#
# COMPACT_ATOMS: atom_id res chain seq x y z
N MET A 1 7.20 26.82 29.85
CA MET A 1 8.23 25.90 29.30
C MET A 1 8.56 24.77 30.27
N THR A 2 8.81 25.09 31.55
CA THR A 2 9.09 24.13 32.65
C THR A 2 7.96 23.12 32.91
N PHE A 3 6.69 23.55 32.84
CA PHE A 3 5.55 22.65 33.04
C PHE A 3 5.41 21.58 31.93
N ILE A 4 5.71 21.96 30.68
CA ILE A 4 5.72 21.03 29.55
C ILE A 4 6.87 20.03 29.69
N LEU A 5 8.03 20.48 30.16
CA LEU A 5 9.19 19.62 30.43
C LEU A 5 8.88 18.58 31.52
N TYR A 6 8.19 18.99 32.59
CA TYR A 6 7.74 18.10 33.67
C TYR A 6 6.71 17.08 33.20
N ILE A 7 5.77 17.47 32.34
CA ILE A 7 4.82 16.54 31.72
C ILE A 7 5.56 15.53 30.82
N ILE A 8 6.50 15.98 30.00
CA ILE A 8 7.30 15.09 29.14
C ILE A 8 8.14 14.11 29.98
N LEU A 9 8.76 14.58 31.06
CA LEU A 9 9.54 13.74 31.98
C LEU A 9 8.65 12.76 32.76
N TYR A 10 7.47 13.18 33.20
CA TYR A 10 6.51 12.31 33.88
C TYR A 10 5.96 11.22 32.96
N PHE A 11 5.64 11.56 31.70
CA PHE A 11 5.26 10.57 30.69
C PHE A 11 6.41 9.65 30.31
N SER A 12 7.67 10.13 30.34
CA SER A 12 8.85 9.30 30.05
C SER A 12 9.06 8.16 31.06
N GLY A 13 8.65 8.35 32.32
CA GLY A 13 8.71 7.31 33.37
C GLY A 13 7.62 6.23 33.26
N ILE A 14 6.57 6.46 32.46
CA ILE A 14 5.48 5.51 32.18
C ILE A 14 5.77 4.72 30.89
N ILE A 15 6.83 5.07 30.16
CA ILE A 15 7.29 4.30 29.01
C ILE A 15 7.98 3.05 29.54
N ASN A 16 7.20 1.98 29.77
CA ASN A 16 7.73 0.65 29.54
C ASN A 16 8.27 0.67 28.11
N ALA A 17 9.57 0.43 27.96
CA ALA A 17 10.21 0.34 26.64
C ALA A 17 9.33 -0.56 25.77
N ILE A 18 8.61 0.06 24.82
CA ILE A 18 7.85 -0.68 23.85
C ILE A 18 8.90 -1.41 23.04
N TYR A 19 9.00 -2.71 23.25
CA TYR A 19 9.78 -3.58 22.40
C TYR A 19 9.27 -3.38 20.98
N LEU A 20 10.03 -2.65 20.16
CA LEU A 20 9.85 -2.59 18.72
C LEU A 20 10.03 -4.03 18.22
N PRO A 21 8.96 -4.72 17.81
CA PRO A 21 9.09 -6.09 17.35
C PRO A 21 9.96 -6.07 16.11
N GLY A 22 11.02 -6.89 16.09
CA GLY A 22 11.77 -7.19 14.88
C GLY A 22 13.09 -6.43 14.73
N VAL A 23 14.09 -6.73 15.57
CA VAL A 23 15.51 -6.68 15.16
C VAL A 23 16.42 -7.63 15.96
N SER A 24 16.00 -8.20 17.10
CA SER A 24 16.88 -9.14 17.81
C SER A 24 16.88 -10.51 17.13
N PRO A 25 18.04 -11.04 16.71
CA PRO A 25 18.12 -12.37 16.12
C PRO A 25 17.71 -13.42 17.15
N LYS A 26 16.67 -14.20 16.84
CA LYS A 26 16.34 -15.38 17.64
C LYS A 26 17.31 -16.51 17.26
N GLY A 27 18.06 -16.96 18.25
CA GLY A 27 18.87 -18.17 18.16
C GLY A 27 18.11 -19.35 18.73
N TYR A 28 18.28 -20.51 18.11
CA TYR A 28 17.74 -21.78 18.57
C TYR A 28 18.88 -22.71 18.98
N TYR A 29 18.68 -23.46 20.04
CA TYR A 29 19.55 -24.58 20.41
C TYR A 29 19.10 -25.87 19.72
N GLU A 30 19.96 -26.87 19.72
CA GLU A 30 19.61 -28.22 19.25
C GLU A 30 18.41 -28.76 20.03
N ASP A 31 17.49 -29.44 19.33
CA ASP A 31 16.22 -29.95 19.88
C ASP A 31 15.25 -28.89 20.44
N GLU A 32 15.52 -27.59 20.28
CA GLU A 32 14.57 -26.54 20.61
C GLU A 32 13.41 -26.51 19.60
N GLU A 33 12.18 -26.25 20.08
CA GLU A 33 11.01 -26.15 19.22
C GLU A 33 11.05 -24.86 18.36
N VAL A 34 10.91 -25.03 17.05
CA VAL A 34 10.84 -23.94 16.08
C VAL A 34 9.38 -23.79 15.64
N PRO A 35 8.65 -22.77 16.15
CA PRO A 35 7.21 -22.68 15.90
C PRO A 35 6.92 -22.36 14.44
N LEU A 36 6.02 -23.14 13.85
CA LEU A 36 5.38 -22.83 12.57
C LEU A 36 4.04 -22.16 12.84
N THR A 37 3.80 -21.04 12.17
CA THR A 37 2.54 -20.29 12.24
C THR A 37 1.90 -20.24 10.85
N VAL A 38 0.58 -20.25 10.81
CA VAL A 38 -0.21 -20.26 9.58
C VAL A 38 -0.98 -18.95 9.44
N ASN A 39 -1.18 -18.50 8.21
CA ASN A 39 -1.96 -17.31 7.87
C ASN A 39 -3.14 -17.67 6.98
N SER A 40 -4.02 -16.70 6.73
CA SER A 40 -5.12 -16.84 5.77
C SER A 40 -4.63 -17.31 4.40
N LEU A 41 -5.47 -18.14 3.77
CA LEU A 41 -5.30 -18.55 2.39
C LEU A 41 -5.67 -17.37 1.50
N SER A 42 -4.75 -17.04 0.60
CA SER A 42 -4.95 -16.00 -0.41
C SER A 42 -4.94 -16.65 -1.78
N PRO A 43 -5.73 -16.13 -2.74
CA PRO A 43 -5.59 -16.55 -4.12
C PRO A 43 -4.15 -16.27 -4.59
N MET A 44 -3.59 -17.18 -5.38
CA MET A 44 -2.26 -17.02 -6.01
C MET A 44 -2.44 -16.67 -7.48
N ALA A 45 -1.54 -15.83 -7.99
CA ALA A 45 -1.47 -15.46 -9.40
C ALA A 45 -1.40 -16.72 -10.28
N GLY A 46 -2.45 -16.99 -11.06
CA GLY A 46 -2.42 -18.04 -12.08
C GLY A 46 -1.73 -17.55 -13.35
N HIS A 47 -1.02 -18.42 -14.06
CA HIS A 47 -0.55 -18.10 -15.41
C HIS A 47 -1.69 -18.38 -16.40
N MET A 48 -1.99 -17.43 -17.28
CA MET A 48 -2.93 -17.68 -18.37
C MET A 48 -2.28 -18.58 -19.41
N PRO A 49 -2.92 -19.69 -19.82
CA PRO A 49 -2.37 -20.59 -20.85
C PRO A 49 -2.05 -19.81 -22.12
N GLY A 50 -0.80 -19.89 -22.59
CA GLY A 50 -0.36 -19.21 -23.81
C GLY A 50 -0.09 -17.70 -23.69
N SER A 51 -0.13 -17.11 -22.48
CA SER A 51 0.28 -15.72 -22.26
C SER A 51 1.19 -15.54 -21.05
N VAL A 52 1.91 -14.41 -21.00
CA VAL A 52 2.75 -14.02 -19.84
C VAL A 52 1.91 -13.31 -18.76
N LEU A 53 0.62 -13.11 -19.00
CA LEU A 53 -0.26 -12.38 -18.09
C LEU A 53 -0.69 -13.27 -16.92
N GLN A 54 -0.58 -12.69 -15.72
CA GLN A 54 -1.07 -13.27 -14.48
C GLN A 54 -2.47 -12.76 -14.19
N TYR A 55 -3.37 -13.63 -13.73
CA TYR A 55 -4.74 -13.24 -13.37
C TYR A 55 -5.18 -13.88 -12.06
N TYR A 56 -6.10 -13.20 -11.39
CA TYR A 56 -6.78 -13.66 -10.19
C TYR A 56 -8.15 -14.18 -10.55
N ARG A 57 -8.48 -15.40 -10.11
CA ARG A 57 -9.84 -15.95 -10.26
C ARG A 57 -10.78 -15.49 -9.15
N ASN A 58 -10.21 -15.06 -8.02
CA ASN A 58 -10.94 -14.57 -6.85
C ASN A 58 -10.10 -13.55 -6.08
N VAL A 59 -10.74 -12.74 -5.22
CA VAL A 59 -10.10 -11.68 -4.41
C VAL A 59 -10.25 -11.94 -2.90
N TYR A 60 -11.20 -12.79 -2.49
CA TYR A 60 -11.47 -13.04 -1.07
C TYR A 60 -10.41 -13.92 -0.42
N MET A 61 -10.01 -13.58 0.80
CA MET A 61 -9.12 -14.40 1.62
C MET A 61 -9.96 -15.24 2.59
N TYR A 62 -9.48 -16.42 2.95
CA TYR A 62 -10.15 -17.27 3.94
C TYR A 62 -9.18 -17.67 5.04
N ASP A 63 -9.67 -17.81 6.27
CA ASP A 63 -8.84 -18.21 7.38
C ASP A 63 -8.33 -19.63 7.19
N TYR A 64 -7.10 -19.91 7.65
CA TYR A 64 -6.55 -21.26 7.58
C TYR A 64 -7.44 -22.28 8.30
N TYR A 65 -8.02 -21.88 9.43
CA TYR A 65 -8.90 -22.73 10.22
C TYR A 65 -10.39 -22.52 9.94
N ASP A 66 -10.75 -22.02 8.75
CA ASP A 66 -12.15 -22.00 8.31
C ASP A 66 -12.71 -23.43 8.30
N GLU A 67 -13.91 -23.59 8.87
CA GLU A 67 -14.55 -24.90 9.08
C GLU A 67 -14.69 -25.68 7.77
N ARG A 68 -14.86 -24.99 6.64
CA ARG A 68 -15.05 -25.62 5.31
C ARG A 68 -13.80 -26.33 4.78
N PHE A 69 -12.60 -25.96 5.23
CA PHE A 69 -11.36 -26.61 4.79
C PHE A 69 -11.03 -27.88 5.59
N HIS A 70 -11.55 -28.01 6.82
CA HIS A 70 -11.30 -29.16 7.71
C HIS A 70 -9.79 -29.49 7.90
N PHE A 71 -8.94 -28.47 8.04
CA PHE A 71 -7.52 -28.67 8.37
C PHE A 71 -7.31 -29.13 9.82
N CYS A 72 -6.11 -29.64 10.10
CA CYS A 72 -5.70 -30.15 11.40
C CYS A 72 -5.71 -29.07 12.49
N ASN A 73 -6.58 -29.19 13.49
CA ASN A 73 -6.64 -28.31 14.66
C ASN A 73 -6.83 -29.08 15.97
N LYS A 74 -5.86 -29.94 16.32
CA LYS A 74 -5.89 -30.77 17.53
C LYS A 74 -5.47 -30.02 18.79
N LYS A 75 -4.45 -29.15 18.71
CA LYS A 75 -3.93 -28.43 19.89
C LYS A 75 -4.76 -27.18 20.25
N GLY A 76 -5.71 -26.81 19.39
CA GLY A 76 -6.50 -25.58 19.52
C GLY A 76 -5.71 -24.38 19.04
N ALA A 77 -6.05 -23.89 17.85
CA ALA A 77 -5.45 -22.73 17.23
C ALA A 77 -5.61 -21.47 18.11
N LYS A 78 -4.49 -20.83 18.46
CA LYS A 78 -4.46 -19.56 19.17
C LYS A 78 -4.05 -18.45 18.22
N ALA A 79 -4.85 -17.39 18.15
CA ALA A 79 -4.51 -16.19 17.40
C ALA A 79 -3.31 -15.48 18.04
N LEU A 80 -2.32 -15.13 17.24
CA LEU A 80 -1.16 -14.37 17.69
C LEU A 80 -1.49 -12.87 17.77
N LYS A 81 -0.82 -12.15 18.68
CA LYS A 81 -1.00 -10.69 18.79
C LYS A 81 -0.37 -10.01 17.59
N GLU A 82 -1.18 -9.23 16.91
CA GLU A 82 -0.83 -8.55 15.68
C GLU A 82 -0.81 -7.04 15.83
N SER A 83 -0.04 -6.36 14.97
CA SER A 83 -0.01 -4.91 14.92
C SER A 83 -1.29 -4.38 14.27
N LEU A 84 -1.63 -3.12 14.54
CA LEU A 84 -2.82 -2.51 13.93
C LEU A 84 -2.74 -2.51 12.40
N GLY A 85 -1.52 -2.34 11.85
CA GLY A 85 -1.28 -2.44 10.41
C GLY A 85 -1.48 -3.84 9.85
N SER A 86 -1.01 -4.90 10.53
CA SER A 86 -1.18 -6.28 10.01
C SER A 86 -2.65 -6.70 9.99
N ILE A 87 -3.42 -6.31 11.02
CA ILE A 87 -4.86 -6.60 11.07
C ILE A 87 -5.62 -5.95 9.90
N ILE A 88 -5.25 -4.71 9.53
CA ILE A 88 -5.86 -3.96 8.41
C ILE A 88 -5.45 -4.53 7.06
N PHE A 89 -4.22 -5.04 6.92
CA PHE A 89 -3.78 -5.73 5.71
C PHE A 89 -4.34 -7.16 5.58
N GLY A 90 -5.15 -7.62 6.54
CA GLY A 90 -5.84 -8.90 6.47
C GLY A 90 -5.04 -10.09 6.99
N ASP A 91 -3.91 -9.86 7.67
CA ASP A 91 -3.16 -10.95 8.32
C ASP A 91 -3.99 -11.54 9.46
N ARG A 92 -4.05 -12.88 9.51
CA ARG A 92 -4.74 -13.66 10.53
C ARG A 92 -3.84 -14.83 10.92
N ILE A 93 -2.86 -14.56 11.77
CA ILE A 93 -1.83 -15.55 12.11
C ILE A 93 -2.25 -16.40 13.31
N PHE A 94 -2.23 -17.71 13.11
CA PHE A 94 -2.55 -18.70 14.14
C PHE A 94 -1.37 -19.64 14.42
N THR A 95 -1.32 -20.17 15.65
CA THR A 95 -0.43 -21.29 15.99
C THR A 95 -0.85 -22.55 15.24
N SER A 96 0.12 -23.36 14.81
CA SER A 96 -0.12 -24.61 14.09
C SER A 96 0.14 -25.85 14.94
N ASP A 97 -0.33 -27.00 14.47
CA ASP A 97 -0.08 -28.31 15.11
C ASP A 97 1.30 -28.91 14.75
N PHE A 98 2.06 -28.28 13.83
CA PHE A 98 3.34 -28.80 13.37
C PHE A 98 4.38 -28.76 14.49
N GLU A 99 5.03 -29.89 14.70
CA GLU A 99 6.13 -30.04 15.65
C GLU A 99 7.44 -30.13 14.88
N ILE A 100 8.23 -29.05 14.97
CA ILE A 100 9.52 -28.91 14.31
C ILE A 100 10.57 -28.67 15.40
N PHE A 101 11.57 -29.54 15.45
CA PHE A 101 12.69 -29.41 16.38
C PHE A 101 13.96 -29.06 15.60
N MET A 102 14.74 -28.13 16.15
CA MET A 102 15.96 -27.63 15.54
C MET A 102 16.96 -28.76 15.27
N ALA A 103 17.55 -28.78 14.06
CA ALA A 103 18.54 -29.76 13.60
C ALA A 103 18.09 -31.24 13.55
N LYS A 104 16.80 -31.52 13.78
CA LYS A 104 16.23 -32.87 13.72
C LYS A 104 15.49 -33.11 12.41
N ASN A 105 16.02 -34.01 11.57
CA ASN A 105 15.35 -34.42 10.34
C ASN A 105 14.29 -35.49 10.66
N GLU A 106 13.07 -35.27 10.18
CA GLU A 106 11.96 -36.21 10.35
C GLU A 106 11.31 -36.45 8.98
N THR A 107 10.98 -37.70 8.68
CA THR A 107 10.37 -38.09 7.39
C THR A 107 9.03 -38.76 7.64
N CYS A 108 8.02 -38.42 6.86
CA CYS A 108 6.67 -38.97 6.92
C CYS A 108 6.04 -38.89 8.33
N LYS A 109 6.16 -37.73 8.97
CA LYS A 109 5.50 -37.49 10.25
C LYS A 109 4.02 -37.24 10.01
N LEU A 110 3.17 -37.91 10.81
CA LEU A 110 1.72 -37.73 10.79
C LEU A 110 1.34 -36.43 11.50
N LEU A 111 0.63 -35.53 10.80
CA LEU A 111 0.03 -34.34 11.41
C LEU A 111 -1.36 -34.69 11.95
N CYS A 112 -2.28 -35.03 11.06
CA CYS A 112 -3.61 -35.51 11.44
C CYS A 112 -4.29 -36.29 10.30
N SER A 113 -5.43 -36.90 10.63
CA SER A 113 -6.40 -37.40 9.67
C SER A 113 -7.70 -36.64 9.86
N THR A 114 -8.22 -36.06 8.80
CA THR A 114 -9.50 -35.34 8.77
C THR A 114 -10.35 -35.86 7.63
N THR A 115 -11.66 -35.67 7.73
CA THR A 115 -12.61 -36.10 6.71
C THR A 115 -13.38 -34.89 6.24
N ILE A 116 -13.28 -34.56 4.96
CA ILE A 116 -14.06 -33.49 4.33
C ILE A 116 -15.41 -34.08 3.91
N PRO A 117 -16.54 -33.56 4.44
CA PRO A 117 -17.87 -34.01 4.04
C PRO A 117 -18.19 -33.62 2.60
N SER A 118 -19.10 -34.35 1.96
CA SER A 118 -19.55 -34.05 0.59
C SER A 118 -20.25 -32.69 0.45
N SER A 119 -20.72 -32.07 1.54
CA SER A 119 -21.27 -30.71 1.51
C SER A 119 -20.22 -29.64 1.23
N ASP A 120 -19.02 -29.82 1.78
CA ASP A 120 -17.98 -28.77 1.80
C ASP A 120 -16.91 -29.02 0.74
N ILE A 121 -16.82 -30.24 0.22
CA ILE A 121 -15.82 -30.60 -0.79
C ILE A 121 -15.92 -29.74 -2.05
N GLY A 122 -17.13 -29.35 -2.46
CA GLY A 122 -17.34 -28.46 -3.61
C GLY A 122 -16.67 -27.11 -3.41
N PHE A 123 -16.71 -26.58 -2.19
CA PHE A 123 -16.00 -25.33 -1.85
C PHE A 123 -14.48 -25.51 -1.96
N VAL A 124 -13.91 -26.59 -1.42
CA VAL A 124 -12.46 -26.85 -1.47
C VAL A 124 -11.97 -27.06 -2.91
N ILE A 125 -12.72 -27.83 -3.71
CA ILE A 125 -12.41 -28.05 -5.12
C ILE A 125 -12.40 -26.73 -5.89
N GLU A 126 -13.38 -25.86 -5.65
CA GLU A 126 -13.44 -24.56 -6.32
C GLU A 126 -12.27 -23.65 -5.90
N ARG A 127 -11.87 -23.66 -4.63
CA ARG A 127 -10.67 -22.91 -4.18
C ARG A 127 -9.39 -23.43 -4.80
N ILE A 128 -9.28 -24.75 -5.04
CA ILE A 128 -8.13 -25.31 -5.78
C ILE A 128 -8.20 -24.87 -7.25
N ARG A 129 -9.38 -24.87 -7.87
CA ARG A 129 -9.57 -24.35 -9.24
C ARG A 129 -9.24 -22.86 -9.35
N GLU A 130 -9.51 -22.09 -8.31
CA GLU A 130 -9.17 -20.67 -8.21
C GLU A 130 -7.71 -20.39 -7.84
N ASN A 131 -6.87 -21.45 -7.73
CA ASN A 131 -5.45 -21.36 -7.41
C ASN A 131 -5.17 -20.73 -6.04
N TYR A 132 -5.91 -21.13 -5.00
CA TYR A 132 -5.64 -20.68 -3.64
C TYR A 132 -4.32 -21.20 -3.10
N GLY A 133 -3.58 -20.32 -2.43
CA GLY A 133 -2.30 -20.58 -1.79
C GLY A 133 -2.39 -20.62 -0.28
N ILE A 134 -1.56 -21.48 0.30
CA ILE A 134 -1.33 -21.57 1.74
C ILE A 134 -0.09 -20.73 2.10
N ASN A 135 -0.25 -19.86 3.10
CA ASN A 135 0.78 -18.97 3.60
C ASN A 135 1.25 -19.41 4.99
N TRP A 136 2.49 -19.91 5.08
CA TRP A 136 3.11 -20.33 6.34
C TRP A 136 4.30 -19.45 6.71
N PHE A 137 4.58 -19.40 7.99
CA PHE A 137 5.69 -18.65 8.54
C PHE A 137 6.47 -19.44 9.57
N ILE A 138 7.80 -19.43 9.45
CA ILE A 138 8.74 -20.01 10.43
C ILE A 138 9.77 -18.95 10.77
N ASP A 139 9.94 -18.65 12.06
CA ASP A 139 10.85 -17.60 12.54
C ASP A 139 10.65 -16.21 11.88
N GLY A 140 9.40 -15.90 11.52
CA GLY A 140 9.02 -14.67 10.83
C GLY A 140 9.33 -14.64 9.33
N LEU A 141 9.88 -15.70 8.74
CA LEU A 141 10.09 -15.83 7.30
C LEU A 141 8.89 -16.51 6.62
N PRO A 142 8.43 -16.03 5.45
CA PRO A 142 7.47 -16.76 4.62
C PRO A 142 8.02 -18.09 4.13
N ALA A 143 7.15 -19.09 4.04
CA ALA A 143 7.42 -20.30 3.32
C ALA A 143 7.35 -20.02 1.81
N LEU A 144 8.43 -20.32 1.11
CA LEU A 144 8.47 -20.24 -0.35
C LEU A 144 7.95 -21.53 -0.96
N GLY A 145 6.99 -21.43 -1.87
CA GLY A 145 6.58 -22.53 -2.72
C GLY A 145 7.61 -22.76 -3.82
N LYS A 146 8.10 -23.99 -3.96
CA LYS A 146 8.86 -24.42 -5.14
C LYS A 146 7.95 -25.24 -6.03
N ASP A 147 7.69 -24.77 -7.25
CA ASP A 147 6.96 -25.54 -8.25
C ASP A 147 7.86 -26.70 -8.76
N PRO A 148 7.42 -27.96 -8.63
CA PRO A 148 8.16 -29.10 -9.16
C PRO A 148 8.30 -29.09 -10.70
N LEU A 149 7.38 -28.46 -11.44
CA LEU A 149 7.42 -28.37 -12.91
C LEU A 149 8.55 -27.46 -13.42
N TYR A 150 9.00 -26.51 -12.59
CA TYR A 150 10.05 -25.54 -12.93
C TYR A 150 11.28 -25.69 -12.01
N ALA A 151 11.67 -26.94 -11.70
CA ALA A 151 12.76 -27.25 -10.78
C ALA A 151 14.10 -26.54 -11.11
N ASP A 152 14.29 -26.13 -12.37
CA ASP A 152 15.50 -25.51 -12.92
C ASP A 152 15.48 -23.96 -12.89
N ARG A 153 14.29 -23.33 -12.75
CA ARG A 153 14.17 -21.88 -12.56
C ARG A 153 13.96 -21.58 -11.07
N ARG A 154 14.79 -20.73 -10.49
CA ARG A 154 14.66 -20.23 -9.10
C ARG A 154 13.47 -19.27 -8.94
N ILE A 155 12.30 -19.63 -9.45
CA ILE A 155 11.08 -18.84 -9.30
C ILE A 155 10.39 -19.38 -8.05
N TYR A 156 10.52 -18.64 -6.96
CA TYR A 156 9.84 -18.92 -5.70
C TYR A 156 8.61 -18.02 -5.61
N SER A 157 7.44 -18.59 -5.36
CA SER A 157 6.25 -17.81 -4.97
C SER A 157 6.20 -17.69 -3.45
N LEU A 158 5.65 -16.58 -2.94
CA LEU A 158 5.22 -16.53 -1.55
C LEU A 158 4.03 -17.47 -1.37
N GLY A 159 4.13 -18.38 -0.41
CA GLY A 159 3.15 -19.44 -0.25
C GLY A 159 3.24 -20.50 -1.35
N PHE A 160 2.38 -21.51 -1.24
CA PHE A 160 2.35 -22.67 -2.12
C PHE A 160 0.90 -23.14 -2.35
N PRO A 161 0.60 -23.79 -3.49
CA PRO A 161 -0.78 -24.10 -3.87
C PRO A 161 -1.43 -25.10 -2.92
N LEU A 162 -2.73 -24.88 -2.65
CA LEU A 162 -3.58 -25.78 -1.87
C LEU A 162 -3.74 -27.16 -2.53
N GLY A 163 -3.75 -27.19 -3.86
CA GLY A 163 -3.91 -28.39 -4.66
C GLY A 163 -3.49 -28.15 -6.10
N ASN A 164 -3.50 -29.19 -6.90
CA ASN A 164 -3.15 -29.15 -8.32
C ASN A 164 -4.34 -29.59 -9.17
N ILE A 165 -4.42 -29.04 -10.38
CA ILE A 165 -5.43 -29.40 -11.37
C ILE A 165 -4.74 -30.20 -12.46
N ARG A 166 -5.27 -31.39 -12.77
CA ARG A 166 -4.78 -32.19 -13.87
C ARG A 166 -5.67 -31.98 -15.09
N GLU A 167 -5.28 -31.03 -15.92
CA GLU A 167 -6.10 -30.58 -17.07
C GLU A 167 -6.49 -31.71 -18.03
N SER A 168 -5.63 -32.73 -18.20
CA SER A 168 -5.89 -33.86 -19.10
C SER A 168 -7.06 -34.75 -18.67
N GLU A 169 -7.32 -34.85 -17.36
CA GLU A 169 -8.33 -35.75 -16.77
C GLU A 169 -9.45 -34.96 -16.07
N ASN A 170 -9.36 -33.62 -16.04
CA ASN A 170 -10.21 -32.72 -15.27
C ASN A 170 -10.37 -33.14 -13.79
N THR A 171 -9.32 -33.74 -13.22
CA THR A 171 -9.26 -34.20 -11.84
C THR A 171 -8.56 -33.17 -10.96
N VAL A 172 -9.04 -33.05 -9.72
CA VAL A 172 -8.52 -32.11 -8.73
C VAL A 172 -7.83 -32.89 -7.62
N GLU A 173 -6.56 -32.55 -7.39
CA GLU A 173 -5.71 -33.19 -6.40
C GLU A 173 -5.46 -32.22 -5.25
N ILE A 174 -5.60 -32.69 -4.00
CA ILE A 174 -5.26 -31.88 -2.82
C ILE A 174 -3.83 -32.16 -2.38
N ASN A 175 -3.08 -31.10 -2.04
CA ASN A 175 -1.76 -31.26 -1.45
C ASN A 175 -1.89 -31.56 0.04
N ASN A 176 -1.58 -32.79 0.44
CA ASN A 176 -1.68 -33.28 1.81
C ASN A 176 -0.33 -33.73 2.41
N HIS A 177 0.72 -33.82 1.59
CA HIS A 177 2.08 -34.12 2.05
C HIS A 177 3.02 -32.93 1.78
N TYR A 178 3.63 -32.40 2.84
CA TYR A 178 4.46 -31.20 2.75
C TYR A 178 5.91 -31.51 3.10
N ARG A 179 6.82 -31.29 2.16
CA ARG A 179 8.26 -31.35 2.44
C ARG A 179 8.78 -29.96 2.79
N ILE A 180 9.13 -29.77 4.05
CA ILE A 180 9.62 -28.51 4.61
C ILE A 180 11.15 -28.58 4.66
N ILE A 181 11.80 -27.69 3.91
CA ILE A 181 13.26 -27.54 3.90
C ILE A 181 13.59 -26.23 4.61
N ILE A 182 14.25 -26.34 5.75
CA ILE A 182 14.63 -25.20 6.58
C ILE A 182 16.14 -25.01 6.47
N GLU A 183 16.54 -23.85 5.93
CA GLU A 183 17.93 -23.43 5.85
C GLU A 183 18.33 -22.72 7.15
N TYR A 184 19.46 -23.10 7.71
CA TYR A 184 19.98 -22.52 8.95
C TYR A 184 21.44 -22.10 8.83
N HIS A 185 21.82 -21.11 9.61
CA HIS A 185 23.19 -20.64 9.76
C HIS A 185 23.71 -21.04 11.14
N LYS A 186 24.84 -21.75 11.18
CA LYS A 186 25.48 -22.20 12.41
C LYS A 186 26.49 -21.15 12.89
N LEU A 187 26.31 -20.64 14.10
CA LEU A 187 27.29 -19.79 14.78
C LEU A 187 28.29 -20.64 15.57
N LYS A 188 29.47 -20.08 15.85
CA LYS A 188 30.56 -20.75 16.59
C LYS A 188 30.15 -21.32 17.97
N ASN A 189 29.05 -20.84 18.57
CA ASN A 189 28.59 -21.21 19.92
C ASN A 189 27.41 -22.21 19.93
N VAL A 190 27.25 -23.08 18.92
CA VAL A 190 26.14 -24.07 18.83
C VAL A 190 24.74 -23.41 18.78
N VAL A 191 24.68 -22.13 18.46
CA VAL A 191 23.42 -21.42 18.24
C VAL A 191 23.11 -21.48 16.75
N TYR A 192 21.92 -21.95 16.43
CA TYR A 192 21.42 -22.03 15.07
C TYR A 192 20.45 -20.89 14.80
N ARG A 193 20.51 -20.30 13.59
CA ARG A 193 19.57 -19.25 13.17
C ARG A 193 18.90 -19.66 11.87
N VAL A 194 17.58 -19.56 11.81
CA VAL A 194 16.81 -19.84 10.60
C VAL A 194 17.03 -18.71 9.59
N VAL A 195 17.41 -19.07 8.37
CA VAL A 195 17.72 -18.12 7.29
C VAL A 195 16.92 -18.33 6.01
N GLY A 196 16.20 -19.44 5.87
CA GLY A 196 15.35 -19.68 4.72
C GLY A 196 14.37 -20.83 4.93
N VAL A 197 13.22 -20.76 4.28
CA VAL A 197 12.15 -21.75 4.38
C VAL A 197 11.60 -22.02 2.99
N THR A 198 11.65 -23.27 2.57
CA THR A 198 11.07 -23.74 1.31
C THR A 198 10.12 -24.89 1.57
N VAL A 199 8.92 -24.85 0.99
CA VAL A 199 7.94 -25.92 1.07
C VAL A 199 7.69 -26.48 -0.32
N ILE A 200 7.78 -27.80 -0.44
CA ILE A 200 7.42 -28.54 -1.64
C ILE A 200 6.12 -29.31 -1.32
N PRO A 201 4.96 -28.82 -1.77
CA PRO A 201 3.70 -29.52 -1.57
C PRO A 201 3.60 -30.70 -2.54
N SER A 202 2.95 -31.78 -2.10
CA SER A 202 2.63 -32.92 -2.96
C SER A 202 1.34 -33.59 -2.52
N SER A 203 0.66 -34.21 -3.48
CA SER A 203 -0.50 -35.05 -3.21
C SER A 203 -0.06 -36.50 -3.09
N LYS A 204 -0.42 -37.17 -1.98
CA LYS A 204 -0.09 -38.58 -1.72
C LYS A 204 -1.28 -39.31 -1.09
N MET A 205 -1.64 -40.46 -1.64
CA MET A 205 -2.59 -41.40 -1.04
C MET A 205 -1.94 -42.16 0.14
N SER A 206 -1.74 -41.44 1.25
CA SER A 206 -1.09 -41.98 2.44
C SER A 206 -2.04 -42.88 3.23
N THR A 207 -1.53 -43.92 3.87
CA THR A 207 -2.30 -44.82 4.76
C THR A 207 -1.75 -44.74 6.18
N ILE A 208 -2.57 -45.12 7.18
CA ILE A 208 -2.13 -45.22 8.57
C ILE A 208 -1.82 -46.69 8.84
N GLY A 209 -0.55 -46.99 9.16
CA GLY A 209 -0.12 -48.33 9.54
C GLY A 209 -0.57 -48.72 10.95
N PHE A 210 -0.41 -50.01 11.29
CA PHE A 210 -0.82 -50.59 12.57
C PHE A 210 -0.29 -49.87 13.83
N HIS A 211 0.86 -49.18 13.73
CA HIS A 211 1.48 -48.43 14.84
C HIS A 211 1.10 -46.94 14.90
N LYS A 212 0.04 -46.48 14.21
CA LYS A 212 -0.30 -45.06 14.03
C LYS A 212 0.76 -44.21 13.31
N ASN A 213 1.76 -44.86 12.71
CA ASN A 213 2.71 -44.21 11.81
C ASN A 213 2.08 -44.13 10.41
N ALA A 214 2.24 -42.98 9.75
CA ALA A 214 1.80 -42.81 8.37
C ALA A 214 2.75 -43.54 7.41
N ASP A 215 2.23 -44.08 6.33
CA ASP A 215 3.01 -44.56 5.19
C ASP A 215 2.89 -43.57 4.03
N CYS A 216 4.02 -42.95 3.67
CA CYS A 216 4.13 -41.95 2.60
C CYS A 216 4.86 -42.50 1.36
N SER A 217 5.04 -43.82 1.26
CA SER A 217 5.80 -44.50 0.20
C SER A 217 5.09 -44.45 -1.16
N THR A 218 3.76 -44.32 -1.14
CA THR A 218 2.93 -44.25 -2.35
C THR A 218 3.18 -42.95 -3.13
N LYS A 219 3.44 -43.09 -4.44
CA LYS A 219 3.52 -41.95 -5.38
C LYS A 219 2.19 -41.58 -6.03
N LYS A 220 1.11 -42.27 -5.70
CA LYS A 220 -0.22 -41.99 -6.26
C LYS A 220 -0.81 -40.74 -5.62
N PRO A 221 -1.32 -39.77 -6.40
CA PRO A 221 -1.96 -38.58 -5.86
C PRO A 221 -3.30 -38.92 -5.20
N TYR A 222 -3.73 -38.08 -4.26
CA TYR A 222 -5.06 -38.13 -3.67
C TYR A 222 -6.01 -37.24 -4.47
N ILE A 223 -6.93 -37.88 -5.20
CA ILE A 223 -7.92 -37.21 -6.04
C ILE A 223 -9.19 -36.97 -5.21
N LEU A 224 -9.67 -35.73 -5.20
CA LEU A 224 -10.91 -35.37 -4.51
C LEU A 224 -12.14 -35.84 -5.30
N ASN A 225 -13.13 -36.39 -4.61
CA ASN A 225 -14.40 -36.80 -5.20
C ASN A 225 -15.56 -35.97 -4.62
N GLU A 226 -16.36 -35.34 -5.48
CA GLU A 226 -17.49 -34.49 -5.08
C GLU A 226 -18.63 -35.27 -4.41
N THR A 227 -18.80 -36.56 -4.74
CA THR A 227 -19.97 -37.34 -4.32
C THR A 227 -19.80 -38.08 -2.99
N ARG A 228 -18.56 -38.19 -2.48
CA ARG A 228 -18.23 -38.99 -1.29
C ARG A 228 -17.50 -38.14 -0.26
N ASN A 229 -17.54 -38.61 0.99
CA ASN A 229 -16.69 -38.06 2.04
C ASN A 229 -15.23 -38.44 1.74
N ASN A 230 -14.34 -37.46 1.79
CA ASN A 230 -12.92 -37.63 1.47
C ASN A 230 -12.13 -37.66 2.78
N SER A 231 -11.64 -38.84 3.17
CA SER A 231 -10.73 -38.98 4.33
C SER A 231 -9.30 -38.67 3.90
N ILE A 232 -8.75 -37.57 4.38
CA ILE A 232 -7.44 -37.06 4.03
C ILE A 232 -6.50 -37.26 5.22
N ILE A 233 -5.29 -37.72 4.94
CA ILE A 233 -4.22 -37.85 5.93
C ILE A 233 -3.14 -36.83 5.58
N TYR A 234 -2.90 -35.90 6.51
CA TYR A 234 -1.88 -34.87 6.37
C TYR A 234 -0.56 -35.36 6.99
N THR A 235 0.51 -35.27 6.20
CA THR A 235 1.85 -35.68 6.61
C THR A 235 2.89 -34.66 6.20
N TYR A 236 4.07 -34.69 6.83
CA TYR A 236 5.14 -33.78 6.47
C TYR A 236 6.54 -34.39 6.68
N ASP A 237 7.49 -33.85 5.93
CA ASP A 237 8.93 -34.11 6.09
C ASP A 237 9.61 -32.82 6.54
N ILE A 238 10.59 -32.91 7.45
CA ILE A 238 11.47 -31.81 7.85
C ILE A 238 12.89 -32.15 7.43
N PHE A 239 13.51 -31.26 6.65
CA PHE A 239 14.91 -31.33 6.29
C PHE A 239 15.64 -30.04 6.68
N TRP A 240 16.66 -30.16 7.50
CA TRP A 240 17.56 -29.08 7.86
C TRP A 240 18.75 -29.02 6.90
N LYS A 241 19.01 -27.83 6.35
CA LYS A 241 20.14 -27.60 5.45
C LYS A 241 20.99 -26.45 5.96
N GLU A 242 22.28 -26.70 6.16
CA GLU A 242 23.21 -25.64 6.54
C GLU A 242 23.45 -24.67 5.37
N SER A 243 23.50 -23.38 5.68
CA SER A 243 23.69 -22.29 4.73
C SER A 243 24.70 -21.26 5.25
N ASN A 244 25.51 -20.73 4.34
CA ASN A 244 26.49 -19.67 4.63
C ASN A 244 25.85 -18.27 4.71
N VAL A 245 24.55 -18.14 4.47
CA VAL A 245 23.82 -16.87 4.56
C VAL A 245 23.75 -16.42 6.02
N THR A 246 24.14 -15.18 6.29
CA THR A 246 24.05 -14.62 7.64
C THR A 246 22.60 -14.22 7.97
N TRP A 247 22.26 -14.18 9.26
CA TRP A 247 20.92 -13.76 9.68
C TRP A 247 20.53 -12.35 9.19
N ALA A 248 21.49 -11.43 9.07
CA ALA A 248 21.24 -10.07 8.62
C ALA A 248 20.78 -10.00 7.15
N THR A 249 21.29 -10.88 6.29
CA THR A 249 20.99 -10.93 4.85
C THR A 249 19.95 -12.00 4.48
N ARG A 250 19.29 -12.62 5.47
CA ARG A 250 18.36 -13.72 5.24
C ARG A 250 17.15 -13.35 4.36
N TRP A 251 16.75 -12.08 4.39
CA TRP A 251 15.66 -11.56 3.57
C TRP A 251 16.03 -11.37 2.09
N ASP A 252 17.32 -11.35 1.72
CA ASP A 252 17.76 -11.12 0.33
C ASP A 252 17.25 -12.20 -0.64
N LYS A 253 17.03 -13.43 -0.14
CA LYS A 253 16.42 -14.54 -0.88
C LYS A 253 14.94 -14.34 -1.18
N TYR A 254 14.25 -13.51 -0.39
CA TYR A 254 12.82 -13.22 -0.50
C TYR A 254 12.55 -11.94 -1.30
N LEU A 255 13.50 -11.00 -1.26
CA LEU A 255 13.38 -9.65 -1.82
C LEU A 255 13.99 -9.57 -3.24
N HIS A 256 13.72 -10.57 -4.08
CA HIS A 256 14.28 -10.59 -5.42
C HIS A 256 13.61 -9.56 -6.32
N VAL A 257 14.39 -8.58 -6.78
CA VAL A 257 13.97 -7.60 -7.80
C VAL A 257 14.03 -8.27 -9.16
N TYR A 258 12.87 -8.64 -9.70
CA TYR A 258 12.75 -9.08 -11.08
C TYR A 258 13.03 -7.89 -12.00
N SER A 259 14.00 -8.05 -12.91
CA SER A 259 14.35 -7.07 -13.96
C SER A 259 14.69 -5.64 -13.47
N PRO A 260 15.79 -5.43 -12.72
CA PRO A 260 16.24 -4.09 -12.29
C PRO A 260 16.39 -3.07 -13.43
N ARG A 261 16.67 -3.56 -14.65
CA ARG A 261 16.79 -2.73 -15.86
C ARG A 261 15.52 -1.96 -16.19
N ILE A 262 14.34 -2.52 -15.92
CA ILE A 262 13.06 -1.86 -16.20
C ILE A 262 12.84 -0.68 -15.26
N HIS A 263 13.15 -0.84 -13.97
CA HIS A 263 13.09 0.24 -12.98
C HIS A 263 14.01 1.41 -13.36
N TRP A 264 15.25 1.13 -13.75
CA TRP A 264 16.18 2.17 -14.20
C TRP A 264 15.73 2.87 -15.49
N LEU A 265 15.19 2.12 -16.45
CA LEU A 265 14.65 2.70 -17.70
C LEU A 265 13.45 3.62 -17.41
N SER A 266 12.55 3.20 -16.52
CA SER A 266 11.44 4.01 -16.04
C SER A 266 11.93 5.30 -15.40
N LEU A 267 12.84 5.19 -14.44
CA LEU A 267 13.39 6.34 -13.72
C LEU A 267 14.03 7.35 -14.67
N PHE A 268 14.83 6.86 -15.62
CA PHE A 268 15.47 7.71 -16.63
C PHE A 268 14.43 8.42 -17.51
N THR A 269 13.46 7.67 -18.04
CA THR A 269 12.41 8.20 -18.93
C THR A 269 11.59 9.27 -18.21
N SER A 270 11.14 8.99 -16.98
CA SER A 270 10.37 9.94 -16.18
C SER A 270 11.19 11.18 -15.82
N SER A 271 12.47 11.02 -15.48
CA SER A 271 13.37 12.15 -15.21
C SER A 271 13.51 13.07 -16.42
N VAL A 272 13.69 12.51 -17.62
CA VAL A 272 13.78 13.29 -18.88
C VAL A 272 12.50 14.11 -19.11
N ILE A 273 11.32 13.53 -18.88
CA ILE A 273 10.03 14.24 -18.98
C ILE A 273 10.00 15.43 -18.02
N VAL A 274 10.42 15.25 -16.76
CA VAL A 274 10.45 16.34 -15.77
C VAL A 274 11.41 17.44 -16.17
N PHE A 275 12.64 17.10 -16.58
CA PHE A 275 13.63 18.08 -17.01
C PHE A 275 13.13 18.89 -18.20
N PHE A 276 12.49 18.24 -19.18
CA PHE A 276 11.86 18.92 -20.31
C PHE A 276 10.75 19.88 -19.86
N LEU A 277 9.88 19.46 -18.93
CA LEU A 277 8.80 20.30 -18.42
C LEU A 277 9.31 21.49 -17.62
N ILE A 278 10.29 21.28 -16.74
CA ILE A 278 10.95 22.37 -16.01
C ILE A 278 11.59 23.33 -17.01
N GLY A 279 12.31 22.82 -18.03
CA GLY A 279 12.92 23.63 -19.08
C GLY A 279 11.89 24.46 -19.87
N MET A 280 10.75 23.86 -20.23
CA MET A 280 9.65 24.54 -20.90
C MET A 280 9.05 25.64 -20.02
N VAL A 281 8.71 25.34 -18.76
CA VAL A 281 8.16 26.33 -17.81
C VAL A 281 9.15 27.46 -17.56
N MET A 282 10.43 27.15 -17.35
CA MET A 282 11.49 28.14 -17.19
C MET A 282 11.65 29.02 -18.43
N THR A 283 11.58 28.45 -19.63
CA THR A 283 11.66 29.22 -20.88
C THR A 283 10.45 30.13 -21.02
N VAL A 284 9.23 29.64 -20.74
CA VAL A 284 8.02 30.45 -20.77
C VAL A 284 8.11 31.59 -19.76
N LEU A 285 8.48 31.32 -18.51
CA LEU A 285 8.62 32.33 -17.46
C LEU A 285 9.74 33.33 -17.78
N THR A 286 10.90 32.88 -18.26
CA THR A 286 12.03 33.77 -18.56
C THR A 286 11.74 34.63 -19.79
N LYS A 287 11.18 34.05 -20.86
CA LYS A 287 10.81 34.79 -22.07
C LYS A 287 9.73 35.84 -21.79
N THR A 288 8.76 35.50 -20.95
CA THR A 288 7.68 36.42 -20.58
C THR A 288 8.19 37.54 -19.69
N LEU A 289 8.97 37.22 -18.66
CA LEU A 289 9.56 38.20 -17.74
C LEU A 289 10.58 39.10 -18.45
N HIS A 290 11.40 38.55 -19.35
CA HIS A 290 12.33 39.34 -20.16
C HIS A 290 11.61 40.27 -21.14
N ARG A 291 10.57 39.78 -21.83
CA ARG A 291 9.73 40.62 -22.69
C ARG A 291 9.05 41.73 -21.90
N ASP A 292 8.58 41.44 -20.69
CA ASP A 292 7.93 42.43 -19.84
C ASP A 292 8.92 43.47 -19.30
N ILE A 293 10.12 43.10 -18.86
CA ILE A 293 11.17 44.04 -18.43
C ILE A 293 11.61 44.93 -19.59
N MET A 294 11.88 44.36 -20.77
CA MET A 294 12.31 45.13 -21.94
C MET A 294 11.26 46.15 -22.35
N ARG A 295 9.96 45.79 -22.27
CA ARG A 295 8.85 46.71 -22.53
C ARG A 295 8.74 47.83 -21.49
N TYR A 296 8.98 47.54 -20.21
CA TYR A 296 9.01 48.59 -19.17
C TYR A 296 10.18 49.55 -19.35
N ASN A 297 11.35 49.04 -19.72
CA ASN A 297 12.54 49.87 -19.95
C ASN A 297 12.44 50.71 -21.23
N SER A 298 11.80 50.21 -22.29
CA SER A 298 11.57 51.00 -23.51
C SER A 298 10.54 52.11 -23.31
N ASN A 299 9.47 51.83 -22.55
CA ASN A 299 8.37 52.77 -22.34
C ASN A 299 8.65 53.86 -21.29
N PHE A 300 9.84 53.88 -20.68
CA PHE A 300 10.25 55.00 -19.82
C PHE A 300 10.52 56.28 -20.63
N PHE A 301 10.73 56.17 -21.95
CA PHE A 301 11.08 57.29 -22.83
C PHE A 301 9.96 57.74 -23.79
N ASP A 302 8.95 56.90 -24.08
CA ASP A 302 7.86 57.20 -25.01
C ASP A 302 6.50 57.15 -24.29
N GLN A 303 5.90 58.32 -24.05
CA GLN A 303 4.67 58.50 -23.25
C GLN A 303 3.34 58.36 -24.02
N GLU A 304 3.32 57.95 -25.29
CA GLU A 304 2.12 58.15 -26.14
C GLU A 304 1.39 56.90 -26.68
N ASP A 305 1.85 55.66 -26.44
CA ASP A 305 1.10 54.48 -26.90
C ASP A 305 0.23 53.85 -25.79
N PHE A 306 -1.04 54.25 -25.78
CA PHE A 306 -2.17 53.61 -25.08
C PHE A 306 -2.49 52.24 -25.71
N GLN A 307 -1.54 51.32 -25.73
CA GLN A 307 -1.79 49.93 -26.16
C GLN A 307 -2.45 49.16 -25.02
N GLU A 308 -3.68 48.68 -25.27
CA GLU A 308 -4.43 47.79 -24.38
C GLU A 308 -3.51 46.68 -23.86
N ASP A 309 -3.24 46.68 -22.55
CA ASP A 309 -2.61 45.54 -21.89
C ASP A 309 -3.37 44.27 -22.29
N SER A 310 -2.69 43.18 -22.66
CA SER A 310 -3.34 41.95 -23.09
C SER A 310 -2.98 40.75 -22.20
N GLY A 311 -3.93 39.82 -22.03
CA GLY A 311 -3.73 38.58 -21.29
C GLY A 311 -3.76 38.73 -19.76
N TRP A 312 -2.79 38.14 -19.07
CA TRP A 312 -2.80 38.03 -17.59
C TRP A 312 -2.76 39.39 -16.88
N LYS A 313 -2.19 40.41 -17.52
CA LYS A 313 -2.11 41.78 -16.99
C LYS A 313 -3.47 42.44 -16.85
N LEU A 314 -4.42 42.15 -17.74
CA LEU A 314 -5.79 42.68 -17.67
C LEU A 314 -6.57 42.17 -16.46
N VAL A 315 -6.12 41.05 -15.89
CA VAL A 315 -6.84 40.30 -14.87
C VAL A 315 -6.23 40.53 -13.49
N TYR A 316 -5.16 41.32 -13.37
CA TYR A 316 -4.43 41.60 -12.13
C TYR A 316 -5.35 42.00 -10.95
N GLY A 317 -6.41 42.77 -11.24
CA GLY A 317 -7.40 43.23 -10.26
C GLY A 317 -8.48 42.19 -9.89
N ASP A 318 -8.49 41.00 -10.48
CA ASP A 318 -9.47 39.93 -10.16
C ASP A 318 -8.81 38.57 -9.81
N VAL A 319 -7.48 38.42 -9.95
CA VAL A 319 -6.76 37.15 -9.68
C VAL A 319 -6.98 36.62 -8.26
N PHE A 320 -7.02 37.50 -7.26
CA PHE A 320 -7.15 37.13 -5.84
C PHE A 320 -8.60 37.15 -5.33
N ARG A 321 -9.58 37.18 -6.24
CA ARG A 321 -11.00 37.13 -5.87
C ARG A 321 -11.30 35.80 -5.15
N ILE A 322 -12.20 35.89 -4.16
CA ILE A 322 -12.60 34.76 -3.32
C ILE A 322 -13.24 33.69 -4.23
N PRO A 323 -12.77 32.42 -4.18
CA PRO A 323 -13.35 31.36 -4.98
C PRO A 323 -14.73 30.97 -4.47
N LYS A 324 -15.56 30.44 -5.37
CA LYS A 324 -16.82 29.78 -5.02
C LYS A 324 -16.55 28.66 -4.01
N ASN A 325 -17.37 28.52 -2.97
CA ASN A 325 -17.20 27.48 -1.94
C ASN A 325 -15.79 27.45 -1.30
N SER A 326 -15.26 28.61 -0.91
CA SER A 326 -13.93 28.75 -0.30
C SER A 326 -13.67 27.78 0.87
N MET A 327 -14.68 27.52 1.69
CA MET A 327 -14.60 26.58 2.82
C MET A 327 -14.27 25.15 2.39
N LEU A 328 -14.89 24.64 1.31
CA LEU A 328 -14.63 23.28 0.85
C LEU A 328 -13.20 23.17 0.29
N LEU A 329 -12.76 24.18 -0.46
CA LEU A 329 -11.41 24.23 -1.02
C LEU A 329 -10.36 24.17 0.09
N THR A 330 -10.53 24.95 1.17
CA THR A 330 -9.58 25.00 2.28
C THR A 330 -9.59 23.73 3.13
N VAL A 331 -10.74 23.10 3.29
CA VAL A 331 -10.89 21.78 3.94
C VAL A 331 -10.12 20.70 3.17
N ILE A 332 -10.30 20.64 1.85
CA ILE A 332 -9.63 19.64 1.00
C ILE A 332 -8.13 19.94 0.91
N LEU A 333 -7.73 21.21 0.85
CA LEU A 333 -6.31 21.61 0.87
C LEU A 333 -5.61 21.16 2.16
N GLY A 334 -6.24 21.36 3.33
CA GLY A 334 -5.72 20.88 4.61
C GLY A 334 -5.51 19.37 4.62
N ASN A 335 -6.55 18.61 4.25
CA ASN A 335 -6.46 17.15 4.15
C ASN A 335 -5.39 16.69 3.13
N GLY A 336 -5.26 17.39 2.01
CA GLY A 336 -4.20 17.16 1.02
C GLY A 336 -2.80 17.35 1.61
N THR A 337 -2.59 18.40 2.41
CA THR A 337 -1.29 18.59 3.10
C THR A 337 -0.98 17.51 4.11
N GLN A 338 -1.99 17.00 4.83
CA GLN A 338 -1.83 15.88 5.74
C GLN A 338 -1.41 14.60 5.03
N LEU A 339 -2.08 14.26 3.92
CA LEU A 339 -1.75 13.09 3.10
C LEU A 339 -0.38 13.21 2.43
N PHE A 340 -0.02 14.41 1.96
CA PHE A 340 1.30 14.70 1.41
C PHE A 340 2.42 14.48 2.45
N LEU A 341 2.28 15.06 3.64
CA LEU A 341 3.25 14.89 4.73
C LEU A 341 3.34 13.44 5.21
N MET A 342 2.20 12.75 5.34
CA MET A 342 2.18 11.34 5.68
C MET A 342 2.97 10.53 4.64
N THR A 343 2.67 10.70 3.35
CA THR A 343 3.26 9.90 2.28
C THR A 343 4.77 10.15 2.12
N ILE A 344 5.22 11.41 2.16
CA ILE A 344 6.65 11.71 2.00
C ILE A 344 7.46 11.17 3.18
N VAL A 345 6.95 11.29 4.41
CA VAL A 345 7.66 10.84 5.62
C VAL A 345 7.64 9.32 5.74
N THR A 346 6.54 8.64 5.36
CA THR A 346 6.50 7.17 5.36
C THR A 346 7.48 6.59 4.34
N ILE A 347 7.50 7.12 3.11
CA ILE A 347 8.43 6.65 2.09
C ILE A 347 9.88 6.95 2.49
N PHE A 348 10.15 8.09 3.12
CA PHE A 348 11.49 8.42 3.63
C PHE A 348 11.96 7.42 4.70
N PHE A 349 11.12 7.07 5.68
CA PHE A 349 11.47 6.04 6.67
C PHE A 349 11.58 4.63 6.06
N ALA A 350 10.78 4.33 5.03
CA ALA A 350 10.90 3.08 4.29
C ALA A 350 12.22 3.00 3.50
N MET A 351 12.67 4.11 2.90
CA MET A 351 13.96 4.21 2.21
C MET A 351 15.15 3.99 3.16
N LEU A 352 15.06 4.48 4.40
CA LEU A 352 16.08 4.22 5.44
C LEU A 352 16.09 2.76 5.94
N GLY A 353 15.12 1.94 5.52
CA GLY A 353 15.01 0.53 5.92
C GLY A 353 14.28 0.28 7.23
N PHE A 354 13.79 1.32 7.92
CA PHE A 354 13.07 1.17 9.20
C PHE A 354 11.69 0.51 9.04
N LEU A 355 11.09 0.58 7.84
CA LEU A 355 9.80 -0.05 7.52
C LEU A 355 9.96 -1.28 6.61
N SER A 356 11.07 -2.01 6.80
CA SER A 356 11.35 -3.23 6.03
C SER A 356 10.20 -4.25 6.16
N PRO A 357 9.88 -5.01 5.09
CA PRO A 357 8.90 -6.10 5.12
C PRO A 357 9.17 -7.17 6.20
N SER A 358 10.40 -7.20 6.72
CA SER A 358 10.79 -8.02 7.87
C SER A 358 10.01 -7.71 9.16
N ASN A 359 9.56 -6.46 9.34
CA ASN A 359 8.70 -6.05 10.45
C ASN A 359 7.26 -5.91 9.96
N ARG A 360 6.46 -6.96 10.15
CA ARG A 360 5.13 -7.08 9.56
C ARG A 360 4.14 -6.09 10.15
N GLY A 361 3.34 -5.48 9.28
CA GLY A 361 2.36 -4.46 9.64
C GLY A 361 2.97 -3.15 10.17
N SER A 362 4.31 -3.02 10.24
CA SER A 362 4.99 -1.79 10.67
C SER A 362 4.71 -0.63 9.73
N LEU A 363 4.73 -0.88 8.41
CA LEU A 363 4.42 0.12 7.38
C LEU A 363 3.00 0.69 7.58
N GLY A 364 1.98 -0.17 7.68
CA GLY A 364 0.59 0.26 7.88
C GLY A 364 0.38 0.97 9.21
N THR A 365 0.99 0.45 10.29
CA THR A 365 0.93 1.08 11.61
C THR A 365 1.59 2.47 11.58
N CYS A 366 2.75 2.61 10.95
CA CYS A 366 3.46 3.88 10.78
C CYS A 366 2.64 4.89 9.97
N MET A 367 2.03 4.46 8.86
CA MET A 367 1.13 5.30 8.06
C MET A 367 -0.03 5.86 8.90
N ILE A 368 -0.69 5.02 9.69
CA ILE A 368 -1.83 5.42 10.52
C ILE A 368 -1.41 6.39 11.63
N VAL A 369 -0.29 6.10 12.31
CA VAL A 369 0.25 6.99 13.34
C VAL A 369 0.64 8.35 12.76
N LEU A 370 1.38 8.36 11.64
CA LEU A 370 1.78 9.60 10.97
C LEU A 370 0.57 10.38 10.45
N TYR A 371 -0.45 9.71 9.94
CA TYR A 371 -1.70 10.34 9.53
C TYR A 371 -2.33 11.13 10.69
N TYR A 372 -2.45 10.54 11.88
CA TYR A 372 -3.02 11.22 13.04
C TYR A 372 -2.14 12.34 13.58
N VAL A 373 -0.81 12.16 13.61
CA VAL A 373 0.13 13.20 14.05
C VAL A 373 0.11 14.41 13.12
N PHE A 374 0.01 14.19 11.80
CA PHE A 374 -0.04 15.29 10.83
C PHE A 374 -1.41 15.98 10.72
N ALA A 375 -2.41 15.56 11.50
CA ALA A 375 -3.69 16.27 11.61
C ALA A 375 -3.51 17.73 12.06
N PHE A 376 -2.48 18.03 12.86
CA PHE A 376 -2.12 19.42 13.22
C PHE A 376 -1.88 20.30 11.98
N PHE A 377 -1.06 19.82 11.04
CA PHE A 377 -0.73 20.58 9.84
C PHE A 377 -1.94 20.74 8.92
N SER A 378 -2.81 19.72 8.87
CA SER A 378 -4.10 19.77 8.16
C SER A 378 -4.95 20.98 8.60
N GLY A 379 -5.19 21.07 9.91
CA GLY A 379 -5.96 22.16 10.51
C GLY A 379 -5.28 23.52 10.33
N TYR A 380 -3.96 23.57 10.51
CA TYR A 380 -3.17 24.80 10.36
C TYR A 380 -3.26 25.39 8.95
N VAL A 381 -2.99 24.58 7.92
CA VAL A 381 -3.03 25.02 6.52
C VAL A 381 -4.44 25.41 6.13
N SER A 382 -5.43 24.58 6.49
CA SER A 382 -6.84 24.85 6.17
C SER A 382 -7.31 26.18 6.75
N SER A 383 -7.11 26.41 8.04
CA SER A 383 -7.63 27.60 8.73
C SER A 383 -6.86 28.87 8.36
N ARG A 384 -5.55 28.77 8.12
CA ARG A 384 -4.76 29.89 7.59
C ARG A 384 -5.25 30.29 6.21
N MET A 385 -5.47 29.33 5.31
CA MET A 385 -5.97 29.61 3.97
C MET A 385 -7.40 30.15 4.00
N TYR A 386 -8.26 29.63 4.88
CA TYR A 386 -9.63 30.11 5.04
C TYR A 386 -9.67 31.57 5.50
N LYS A 387 -8.79 31.96 6.42
CA LYS A 387 -8.61 33.36 6.82
C LYS A 387 -8.13 34.26 5.68
N ASN A 388 -7.23 33.78 4.82
CA ASN A 388 -6.77 34.54 3.65
C ASN A 388 -7.89 34.83 2.66
N LEU A 389 -8.90 33.96 2.60
CA LEU A 389 -10.07 34.10 1.75
C LEU A 389 -11.23 34.84 2.47
N SER A 390 -10.91 35.62 3.51
CA SER A 390 -11.86 36.38 4.32
C SER A 390 -12.94 35.53 5.01
N GLY A 391 -12.63 34.27 5.34
CA GLY A 391 -13.52 33.38 6.07
C GLY A 391 -13.56 33.69 7.57
N GLU A 392 -14.76 33.92 8.11
CA GLU A 392 -14.97 34.27 9.53
C GLU A 392 -15.26 33.04 10.42
N PHE A 393 -15.93 32.01 9.89
CA PHE A 393 -16.39 30.84 10.64
C PHE A 393 -15.28 29.78 10.85
N TRP A 394 -14.21 30.16 11.55
CA TRP A 394 -13.02 29.32 11.74
C TRP A 394 -13.32 27.97 12.44
N LEU A 395 -14.22 27.97 13.43
CA LEU A 395 -14.58 26.74 14.16
C LEU A 395 -15.29 25.74 13.23
N LYS A 396 -16.19 26.23 12.37
CA LYS A 396 -16.86 25.42 11.37
C LYS A 396 -15.82 24.83 10.41
N ASN A 397 -14.87 25.64 9.92
CA ASN A 397 -13.79 25.15 9.06
C ASN A 397 -12.96 24.06 9.76
N ALA A 398 -12.57 24.25 11.02
CA ALA A 398 -11.80 23.28 11.80
C ALA A 398 -12.51 21.93 11.95
N ILE A 399 -13.82 21.95 12.26
CA ILE A 399 -14.64 20.73 12.38
C ILE A 399 -14.73 20.01 11.04
N PHE A 400 -15.05 20.74 9.96
CA PHE A 400 -15.15 20.15 8.62
C PHE A 400 -13.81 19.58 8.15
N THR A 401 -12.68 20.25 8.40
CA THR A 401 -11.35 19.73 8.05
C THR A 401 -11.05 18.40 8.72
N SER A 402 -11.50 18.21 9.95
CA SER A 402 -11.22 17.02 10.75
C SER A 402 -12.17 15.85 10.46
N ILE A 403 -13.37 16.13 9.92
CA ILE A 403 -14.42 15.12 9.75
C ILE A 403 -14.69 14.76 8.29
N PHE A 404 -14.60 15.72 7.37
CA PHE A 404 -15.12 15.55 6.00
C PHE A 404 -14.44 14.43 5.21
N VAL A 405 -13.14 14.56 4.92
CA VAL A 405 -12.39 13.55 4.16
C VAL A 405 -12.23 12.24 4.94
N PRO A 406 -11.82 12.24 6.23
CA PRO A 406 -11.71 11.00 7.00
C PRO A 406 -13.05 10.26 7.12
N GLY A 407 -14.17 11.01 7.23
CA GLY A 407 -15.51 10.43 7.29
C GLY A 407 -15.93 9.76 5.99
N ILE A 408 -15.61 10.34 4.83
CA ILE A 408 -15.85 9.70 3.52
C ILE A 408 -15.02 8.43 3.39
N VAL A 409 -13.73 8.48 3.74
CA VAL A 409 -12.85 7.30 3.69
C VAL A 409 -13.35 6.21 4.63
N PHE A 410 -13.74 6.56 5.86
CA PHE A 410 -14.30 5.62 6.82
C PHE A 410 -15.62 5.01 6.34
N LEU A 411 -16.50 5.80 5.72
CA LEU A 411 -17.76 5.30 5.17
C LEU A 411 -17.51 4.27 4.06
N ILE A 412 -16.61 4.57 3.12
CA ILE A 412 -16.24 3.63 2.05
C ILE A 412 -15.63 2.35 2.66
N PHE A 413 -14.70 2.49 3.58
CA PHE A 413 -14.08 1.37 4.30
C PHE A 413 -15.13 0.52 5.04
N PHE A 414 -16.08 1.15 5.72
CA PHE A 414 -17.16 0.48 6.44
C PHE A 414 -18.07 -0.31 5.49
N LEU A 415 -18.46 0.28 4.35
CA LEU A 415 -19.28 -0.39 3.34
C LEU A 415 -18.54 -1.59 2.71
N LEU A 416 -17.26 -1.44 2.38
CA LEU A 416 -16.44 -2.55 1.89
C LEU A 416 -16.31 -3.66 2.94
N ASN A 417 -16.16 -3.30 4.21
CA ASN A 417 -16.09 -4.30 5.28
C ASN A 417 -17.41 -5.07 5.45
N ILE A 418 -18.58 -4.43 5.24
CA ILE A 418 -19.88 -5.14 5.20
C ILE A 418 -19.90 -6.18 4.07
N VAL A 419 -19.39 -5.84 2.89
CA VAL A 419 -19.29 -6.79 1.76
C VAL A 419 -18.39 -7.98 2.14
N LEU A 420 -17.26 -7.73 2.79
CA LEU A 420 -16.36 -8.80 3.26
C LEU A 420 -17.00 -9.69 4.32
N ILE A 421 -17.84 -9.13 5.21
CA ILE A 421 -18.59 -9.89 6.20
C ILE A 421 -19.58 -10.83 5.51
N PHE A 422 -20.32 -10.32 4.51
CA PHE A 422 -21.26 -11.14 3.73
C PHE A 422 -20.55 -12.25 2.94
N ALA A 423 -19.34 -11.99 2.45
CA ALA A 423 -18.52 -12.97 1.74
C ALA A 423 -17.83 -14.01 2.66
N HIS A 424 -17.99 -13.92 3.99
CA HIS A 424 -17.25 -14.74 4.96
C HIS A 424 -15.73 -14.74 4.73
N SER A 425 -15.18 -13.56 4.39
CA SER A 425 -13.75 -13.38 4.11
C SER A 425 -12.95 -13.16 5.40
N SER A 426 -11.74 -13.70 5.51
CA SER A 426 -10.82 -13.42 6.63
C SER A 426 -10.30 -11.99 6.64
N GLY A 427 -10.38 -11.31 5.48
CA GLY A 427 -10.02 -9.90 5.30
C GLY A 427 -10.95 -8.93 6.04
N VAL A 428 -12.03 -9.42 6.66
CA VAL A 428 -12.93 -8.61 7.50
C VAL A 428 -12.15 -7.98 8.64
N VAL A 429 -12.20 -6.66 8.75
CA VAL A 429 -11.57 -5.96 9.88
C VAL A 429 -12.48 -6.07 11.10
N PRO A 430 -12.00 -6.64 12.23
CA PRO A 430 -12.83 -6.86 13.41
C PRO A 430 -13.41 -5.57 13.99
N LEU A 431 -14.60 -5.63 14.59
CA LEU A 431 -15.27 -4.47 15.18
C LEU A 431 -14.39 -3.75 16.22
N LYS A 432 -13.57 -4.50 16.97
CA LYS A 432 -12.65 -3.95 17.98
C LYS A 432 -11.56 -3.06 17.36
N THR A 433 -11.00 -3.43 16.20
CA THR A 433 -9.99 -2.60 15.56
C THR A 433 -10.64 -1.40 14.87
N MET A 434 -11.83 -1.56 14.29
CA MET A 434 -12.61 -0.43 13.77
C MET A 434 -12.92 0.60 14.86
N SER A 435 -13.41 0.16 16.03
CA SER A 435 -13.67 1.07 17.15
C SER A 435 -12.41 1.73 17.68
N THR A 436 -11.27 1.04 17.65
CA THR A 436 -9.95 1.62 18.00
C THR A 436 -9.54 2.73 17.03
N ILE A 437 -9.70 2.52 15.71
CA ILE A 437 -9.41 3.53 14.67
C ILE A 437 -10.32 4.75 14.84
N VAL A 438 -11.62 4.53 15.10
CA VAL A 438 -12.58 5.62 15.37
C VAL A 438 -12.20 6.37 16.66
N ALA A 439 -11.82 5.66 17.72
CA ALA A 439 -11.37 6.28 18.96
C ALA A 439 -10.12 7.14 18.73
N LEU A 440 -9.11 6.64 17.99
CA LEU A 440 -7.92 7.42 17.64
C LEU A 440 -8.27 8.64 16.78
N TRP A 441 -9.24 8.52 15.86
CA TRP A 441 -9.72 9.65 15.07
C TRP A 441 -10.33 10.75 15.95
N PHE A 442 -11.26 10.44 16.85
CA PHE A 442 -11.93 11.44 17.68
C PHE A 442 -11.10 11.93 18.88
N LEU A 443 -10.26 11.08 19.48
CA LEU A 443 -9.48 11.43 20.67
C LEU A 443 -8.13 12.07 20.35
N VAL A 444 -7.54 11.76 19.19
CA VAL A 444 -6.22 12.28 18.80
C VAL A 444 -6.35 13.23 17.62
N SER A 445 -6.83 12.75 16.46
CA SER A 445 -6.82 13.52 15.21
C SER A 445 -7.65 14.80 15.27
N VAL A 446 -8.89 14.70 15.76
CA VAL A 446 -9.83 15.83 15.82
C VAL A 446 -9.31 16.95 16.73
N PRO A 447 -8.92 16.69 18.00
CA PRO A 447 -8.33 17.72 18.86
C PRO A 447 -7.06 18.33 18.27
N LEU A 448 -6.19 17.51 17.67
CA LEU A 448 -4.93 17.98 17.11
C LEU A 448 -5.14 18.88 15.88
N SER A 449 -6.11 18.54 15.03
CA SER A 449 -6.53 19.37 13.90
C SER A 449 -7.20 20.66 14.34
N ILE A 450 -8.05 20.64 15.38
CA ILE A 450 -8.62 21.86 15.96
C ILE A 450 -7.52 22.75 16.57
N ALA A 451 -6.54 22.17 17.25
CA ALA A 451 -5.38 22.90 17.77
C ALA A 451 -4.58 23.54 16.63
N GLY A 452 -4.28 22.79 15.56
CA GLY A 452 -3.64 23.32 14.36
C GLY A 452 -4.44 24.47 13.74
N SER A 453 -5.76 24.30 13.65
CA SER A 453 -6.68 25.31 13.13
C SER A 453 -6.68 26.59 13.95
N PHE A 454 -6.65 26.47 15.27
CA PHE A 454 -6.56 27.61 16.19
C PHE A 454 -5.28 28.42 15.98
N PHE A 455 -4.12 27.75 15.87
CA PHE A 455 -2.87 28.45 15.54
C PHE A 455 -2.88 29.04 14.13
N GLY A 456 -3.38 28.29 13.15
CA GLY A 456 -3.50 28.72 11.76
C GLY A 456 -4.33 29.99 11.61
N PHE A 457 -5.48 30.07 12.29
CA PHE A 457 -6.35 31.25 12.25
C PHE A 457 -5.75 32.46 12.97
N ARG A 458 -4.87 32.27 13.95
CA ARG A 458 -4.16 33.38 14.60
C ARG A 458 -3.01 33.94 13.78
N THR A 459 -2.46 33.17 12.83
CA THR A 459 -1.41 33.68 11.95
C THR A 459 -1.90 34.83 11.07
N LYS A 460 -0.99 35.74 10.71
CA LYS A 460 -1.31 36.86 9.82
C LYS A 460 -1.67 36.31 8.43
N PRO A 461 -2.71 36.84 7.79
CA PRO A 461 -3.06 36.43 6.44
C PRO A 461 -1.93 36.83 5.46
N PHE A 462 -1.87 36.16 4.31
CA PHE A 462 -0.98 36.56 3.23
C PHE A 462 -1.38 37.96 2.73
N SER A 463 -0.39 38.81 2.51
CA SER A 463 -0.59 40.12 1.87
C SER A 463 -0.76 39.91 0.37
N ASN A 464 -1.98 40.06 -0.13
CA ASN A 464 -2.21 40.05 -1.58
C ASN A 464 -1.54 41.28 -2.21
N PRO A 465 -0.79 41.12 -3.31
CA PRO A 465 -0.05 42.22 -3.93
C PRO A 465 -0.98 43.28 -4.55
N VAL A 466 -2.21 42.91 -4.87
CA VAL A 466 -3.20 43.79 -5.52
C VAL A 466 -4.53 43.67 -4.80
N LYS A 467 -5.26 44.79 -4.68
CA LYS A 467 -6.66 44.80 -4.21
C LYS A 467 -7.60 44.38 -5.34
N THR A 468 -8.63 43.63 -5.00
CA THR A 468 -9.62 43.20 -5.98
C THR A 468 -10.55 44.34 -6.40
N ASN A 469 -10.89 44.41 -7.68
CA ASN A 469 -11.89 45.34 -8.20
C ASN A 469 -13.30 45.00 -7.65
N GLN A 470 -14.16 46.01 -7.52
CA GLN A 470 -15.52 45.81 -7.02
C GLN A 470 -16.37 45.00 -8.00
N ILE A 471 -16.31 45.34 -9.28
CA ILE A 471 -17.09 44.69 -10.34
C ILE A 471 -16.22 43.59 -10.97
N PRO A 472 -16.71 42.33 -11.02
CA PRO A 472 -15.99 41.26 -11.71
C PRO A 472 -15.94 41.52 -13.20
N ARG A 473 -14.76 41.41 -13.81
CA ARG A 473 -14.63 41.44 -15.26
C ARG A 473 -15.34 40.24 -15.90
N GLN A 474 -15.94 40.47 -17.07
CA GLN A 474 -16.51 39.40 -17.90
C GLN A 474 -15.38 38.56 -18.50
N ILE A 475 -15.53 37.23 -18.43
CA ILE A 475 -14.54 36.28 -18.96
C ILE A 475 -14.86 36.07 -20.45
N PRO A 476 -13.89 36.25 -21.35
CA PRO A 476 -14.09 35.99 -22.77
C PRO A 476 -14.25 34.49 -23.05
N ASP A 477 -14.85 34.17 -24.20
CA ASP A 477 -14.99 32.79 -24.63
C ASP A 477 -13.62 32.12 -24.82
N GLN A 478 -13.50 30.94 -24.20
CA GLN A 478 -12.27 30.18 -24.16
C GLN A 478 -12.20 29.19 -25.31
N ALA A 479 -11.01 29.04 -25.91
CA ALA A 479 -10.74 27.96 -26.84
C ALA A 479 -11.09 26.60 -26.22
N SER A 480 -11.52 25.63 -27.04
CA SER A 480 -12.05 24.34 -26.56
C SER A 480 -11.10 23.61 -25.60
N TYR A 481 -9.80 23.61 -25.87
CA TYR A 481 -8.79 22.94 -25.03
C TYR A 481 -8.57 23.65 -23.67
N MET A 482 -8.91 24.93 -23.56
CA MET A 482 -8.85 25.73 -22.32
C MET A 482 -10.14 25.65 -21.49
N LYS A 483 -11.17 24.95 -21.96
CA LYS A 483 -12.36 24.65 -21.14
C LYS A 483 -11.98 23.66 -20.04
N PHE A 484 -12.74 23.65 -18.94
CA PHE A 484 -12.42 22.88 -17.74
C PHE A 484 -12.16 21.40 -18.02
N LEU A 485 -13.08 20.71 -18.70
CA LEU A 485 -12.98 19.27 -18.95
C LEU A 485 -11.78 18.90 -19.83
N PRO A 486 -11.56 19.49 -21.02
CA PRO A 486 -10.36 19.21 -21.82
C PRO A 486 -9.05 19.53 -21.09
N SER A 487 -8.97 20.66 -20.40
CA SER A 487 -7.78 21.03 -19.61
C SER A 487 -7.50 20.04 -18.47
N PHE A 488 -8.54 19.51 -17.84
CA PHE A 488 -8.41 18.50 -16.79
C PHE A 488 -7.77 17.22 -17.32
N PHE A 489 -8.23 16.70 -18.47
CA PHE A 489 -7.63 15.51 -19.07
C PHE A 489 -6.20 15.77 -19.55
N ILE A 490 -5.98 16.84 -20.31
CA ILE A 490 -4.65 17.17 -20.86
C ILE A 490 -3.61 17.33 -19.74
N GLY A 491 -3.99 17.95 -18.61
CA GLY A 491 -3.10 18.17 -17.47
C GLY A 491 -2.62 16.88 -16.80
N GLY A 492 -3.38 15.78 -16.90
CA GLY A 492 -3.07 14.54 -16.19
C GLY A 492 -2.20 13.56 -16.96
N ILE A 493 -2.10 13.70 -18.27
CA ILE A 493 -1.38 12.76 -19.15
C ILE A 493 0.10 12.70 -18.79
N LEU A 494 0.75 13.85 -18.64
CA LEU A 494 2.20 13.91 -18.40
C LEU A 494 2.60 13.41 -17.01
N PRO A 495 1.96 13.84 -15.90
CA PRO A 495 2.31 13.30 -14.60
C PRO A 495 1.95 11.80 -14.47
N PHE A 496 0.88 11.34 -15.12
CA PHE A 496 0.55 9.91 -15.17
C PHE A 496 1.64 9.11 -15.92
N GLY A 497 2.07 9.58 -17.10
CA GLY A 497 3.14 8.96 -17.86
C GLY A 497 4.46 8.85 -17.06
N ALA A 498 4.75 9.84 -16.22
CA ALA A 498 5.93 9.84 -15.36
C ALA A 498 5.90 8.79 -14.23
N ILE A 499 4.74 8.29 -13.83
CA ILE A 499 4.60 7.31 -12.74
C ILE A 499 4.12 5.94 -13.18
N PHE A 500 3.62 5.82 -14.41
CA PHE A 500 2.89 4.63 -14.88
C PHE A 500 3.63 3.30 -14.66
N VAL A 501 4.94 3.27 -14.93
CA VAL A 501 5.72 2.03 -14.80
C VAL A 501 5.94 1.66 -13.33
N GLU A 502 6.22 2.61 -12.43
CA GLU A 502 6.32 2.30 -11.00
C GLU A 502 4.96 1.95 -10.39
N LEU A 503 3.90 2.62 -10.84
CA LEU A 503 2.53 2.26 -10.47
C LEU A 503 2.21 0.80 -10.86
N TYR A 504 2.66 0.34 -12.03
CA TYR A 504 2.52 -1.06 -12.43
C TYR A 504 3.18 -2.01 -11.42
N PHE A 505 4.39 -1.71 -10.95
CA PHE A 505 5.09 -2.55 -9.97
C PHE A 505 4.45 -2.51 -8.58
N VAL A 506 4.01 -1.33 -8.13
CA VAL A 506 3.28 -1.18 -6.85
C VAL A 506 1.98 -1.97 -6.89
N LEU A 507 1.20 -1.85 -7.97
CA LEU A 507 -0.05 -2.62 -8.12
C LEU A 507 0.22 -4.12 -8.23
N ASN A 508 1.26 -4.53 -8.94
CA ASN A 508 1.64 -5.94 -8.98
C ASN A 508 2.07 -6.48 -7.61
N SER A 509 2.64 -5.64 -6.74
CA SER A 509 2.98 -6.05 -5.38
C SER A 509 1.74 -6.20 -4.50
N ILE A 510 0.79 -5.26 -4.61
CA ILE A 510 -0.48 -5.30 -3.87
C ILE A 510 -1.32 -6.52 -4.27
N TRP A 511 -1.42 -6.79 -5.57
CA TRP A 511 -2.24 -7.88 -6.09
C TRP A 511 -1.49 -9.21 -6.11
N PHE A 512 -0.33 -9.29 -6.77
CA PHE A 512 0.35 -10.58 -7.08
C PHE A 512 1.22 -11.15 -5.96
N SER A 513 1.01 -10.73 -4.71
CA SER A 513 1.75 -11.22 -3.53
C SER A 513 3.27 -11.19 -3.70
N ASN A 514 3.80 -10.24 -4.48
CA ASN A 514 5.23 -10.01 -4.62
C ASN A 514 5.65 -8.95 -3.61
N ILE A 515 6.77 -9.14 -2.90
CA ILE A 515 7.26 -8.12 -1.96
C ILE A 515 7.94 -7.00 -2.76
N TYR A 516 7.33 -5.81 -2.79
CA TYR A 516 8.00 -4.61 -3.29
C TYR A 516 9.00 -4.12 -2.23
N TYR A 517 10.28 -4.12 -2.58
CA TYR A 517 11.37 -3.73 -1.68
C TYR A 517 12.14 -2.50 -2.15
N ILE A 518 11.75 -1.91 -3.28
CA ILE A 518 12.52 -0.87 -3.95
C ILE A 518 12.10 0.54 -3.47
N PHE A 519 12.08 0.74 -2.15
CA PHE A 519 11.59 1.99 -1.54
C PHE A 519 12.41 3.23 -1.93
N GLY A 520 13.72 3.07 -2.20
CA GLY A 520 14.56 4.17 -2.68
C GLY A 520 14.14 4.69 -4.06
N PHE A 521 13.78 3.81 -4.99
CA PHE A 521 13.28 4.23 -6.31
C PHE A 521 11.89 4.84 -6.19
N LEU A 522 11.01 4.25 -5.36
CA LEU A 522 9.70 4.81 -5.06
C LEU A 522 9.80 6.25 -4.52
N PHE A 523 10.77 6.54 -3.65
CA PHE A 523 11.01 7.89 -3.13
C PHE A 523 11.36 8.89 -4.24
N ILE A 524 12.29 8.54 -5.12
CA ILE A 524 12.69 9.42 -6.24
C ILE A 524 11.51 9.62 -7.20
N CYS A 525 10.79 8.55 -7.53
CA CYS A 525 9.60 8.63 -8.38
C CYS A 525 8.48 9.46 -7.74
N TYR A 526 8.31 9.42 -6.42
CA TYR A 526 7.39 10.29 -5.70
C TYR A 526 7.79 11.77 -5.82
N ILE A 527 9.08 12.10 -5.68
CA ILE A 527 9.58 13.47 -5.88
C ILE A 527 9.33 13.94 -7.32
N ILE A 528 9.67 13.09 -8.31
CA ILE A 528 9.42 13.33 -9.73
C ILE A 528 7.94 13.62 -9.98
N MET A 529 7.04 12.83 -9.39
CA MET A 529 5.59 13.04 -9.49
C MET A 529 5.14 14.39 -8.92
N VAL A 530 5.65 14.76 -7.75
CA VAL A 530 5.33 16.06 -7.12
C VAL A 530 5.80 17.22 -8.02
N LEU A 531 6.99 17.10 -8.59
CA LEU A 531 7.55 18.09 -9.52
C LEU A 531 6.74 18.17 -10.83
N THR A 532 6.36 17.04 -11.44
CA THR A 532 5.55 17.06 -12.66
C THR A 532 4.15 17.61 -12.41
N CYS A 533 3.48 17.20 -11.33
CA CYS A 533 2.17 17.76 -10.97
C CYS A 533 2.25 19.27 -10.72
N SER A 534 3.28 19.75 -10.01
CA SER A 534 3.45 21.18 -9.74
C SER A 534 3.73 21.99 -11.02
N THR A 535 4.63 21.52 -11.89
CA THR A 535 4.99 22.21 -13.14
C THR A 535 3.84 22.28 -14.13
N VAL A 536 3.09 21.19 -14.32
CA VAL A 536 1.91 21.17 -15.17
C VAL A 536 0.81 22.07 -14.61
N THR A 537 0.60 22.07 -13.30
CA THR A 537 -0.38 22.96 -12.65
C THR A 537 -0.01 24.44 -12.85
N ILE A 538 1.27 24.80 -12.70
CA ILE A 538 1.77 26.16 -12.92
C ILE A 538 1.57 26.57 -14.39
N LEU A 539 1.97 25.70 -15.34
CA LEU A 539 1.83 25.96 -16.76
C LEU A 539 0.37 26.17 -17.17
N MET A 540 -0.52 25.30 -16.73
CA MET A 540 -1.95 25.39 -17.06
C MET A 540 -2.61 26.60 -16.39
N THR A 541 -2.21 26.93 -15.15
CA THR A 541 -2.68 28.15 -14.47
C THR A 541 -2.22 29.40 -15.21
N TYR A 542 -0.96 29.44 -15.65
CA TYR A 542 -0.43 30.54 -16.43
C TYR A 542 -1.18 30.71 -17.77
N MET A 543 -1.37 29.61 -18.50
CA MET A 543 -2.12 29.60 -19.75
C MET A 543 -3.57 30.08 -19.58
N GLN A 544 -4.22 29.72 -18.46
CA GLN A 544 -5.55 30.18 -18.11
C GLN A 544 -5.60 31.68 -17.78
N LEU A 545 -4.59 32.21 -17.07
CA LEU A 545 -4.51 33.64 -16.78
C LEU A 545 -4.26 34.45 -18.06
N CYS A 546 -3.44 33.92 -18.98
CA CYS A 546 -3.23 34.51 -20.30
C CYS A 546 -4.49 34.55 -21.16
N SER A 547 -5.44 33.64 -20.95
CA SER A 547 -6.74 33.65 -21.61
C SER A 547 -7.80 34.46 -20.84
N GLU A 548 -7.36 35.35 -19.96
CA GLU A 548 -8.17 36.28 -19.18
C GLU A 548 -9.15 35.64 -18.18
N ASN A 549 -8.89 34.40 -17.76
CA ASN A 549 -9.77 33.69 -16.83
C ASN A 549 -9.17 33.58 -15.41
N TYR A 550 -9.61 34.45 -14.50
CA TYR A 550 -9.15 34.46 -13.09
C TYR A 550 -9.67 33.31 -12.21
N HIS A 551 -10.54 32.42 -12.68
CA HIS A 551 -11.07 31.33 -11.85
C HIS A 551 -10.06 30.17 -11.70
N TRP A 552 -8.87 30.46 -11.19
CA TRP A 552 -7.75 29.50 -11.15
C TRP A 552 -7.77 28.62 -9.88
N TRP A 553 -8.31 29.08 -8.75
CA TRP A 553 -8.27 28.36 -7.46
C TRP A 553 -8.71 26.88 -7.52
N TRP A 554 -9.91 26.61 -8.05
CA TRP A 554 -10.41 25.24 -8.19
C TRP A 554 -9.77 24.52 -9.37
N ARG A 555 -9.42 25.26 -10.43
CA ARG A 555 -8.85 24.67 -11.65
C ARG A 555 -7.44 24.16 -11.38
N SER A 556 -6.62 24.89 -10.63
CA SER A 556 -5.28 24.45 -10.24
C SER A 556 -5.34 23.20 -9.37
N PHE A 557 -6.28 23.13 -8.42
CA PHE A 557 -6.51 21.94 -7.60
C PHE A 557 -6.91 20.73 -8.46
N CYS A 558 -7.92 20.87 -9.32
CA CYS A 558 -8.40 19.77 -10.16
C CYS A 558 -7.37 19.34 -11.21
N ILE A 559 -6.61 20.27 -11.80
CA ILE A 559 -5.57 19.93 -12.79
C ILE A 559 -4.42 19.18 -12.12
N GLY A 560 -3.96 19.63 -10.94
CA GLY A 560 -2.94 18.89 -10.17
C GLY A 560 -3.42 17.51 -9.71
N GLY A 561 -4.73 17.35 -9.45
CA GLY A 561 -5.36 16.08 -9.10
C GLY A 561 -5.71 15.18 -10.28
N SER A 562 -5.68 15.68 -11.53
CA SER A 562 -6.08 14.92 -12.72
C SER A 562 -5.36 13.57 -12.94
N PRO A 563 -4.09 13.34 -12.53
CA PRO A 563 -3.47 12.03 -12.66
C PRO A 563 -4.23 10.91 -11.92
N SER A 564 -4.97 11.23 -10.85
CA SER A 564 -5.75 10.24 -10.11
C SER A 564 -6.85 9.60 -10.95
N PHE A 565 -7.40 10.33 -11.93
CA PHE A 565 -8.38 9.80 -12.87
C PHE A 565 -7.78 8.72 -13.78
N TYR A 566 -6.57 8.97 -14.29
CA TYR A 566 -5.84 8.00 -15.11
C TYR A 566 -5.44 6.76 -14.29
N VAL A 567 -5.02 6.96 -13.04
CA VAL A 567 -4.78 5.84 -12.11
C VAL A 567 -6.05 5.02 -11.90
N PHE A 568 -7.20 5.66 -11.70
CA PHE A 568 -8.48 4.95 -11.54
C PHE A 568 -8.83 4.11 -12.76
N ILE A 569 -8.79 4.70 -13.97
CA ILE A 569 -9.05 3.96 -15.23
C ILE A 569 -8.06 2.80 -15.40
N TYR A 570 -6.78 3.04 -15.15
CA TYR A 570 -5.75 2.01 -15.27
C TYR A 570 -6.00 0.82 -14.36
N ASN A 571 -6.46 1.08 -13.13
CA ASN A 571 -6.85 0.01 -12.20
C ASN A 571 -8.09 -0.74 -12.68
N SER A 572 -9.11 -0.06 -13.20
CA SER A 572 -10.32 -0.71 -13.72
C SER A 572 -10.02 -1.65 -14.89
N ILE A 573 -9.19 -1.21 -15.86
CA ILE A 573 -8.88 -1.99 -17.07
C ILE A 573 -8.05 -3.24 -16.75
N LYS A 574 -7.22 -3.22 -15.71
CA LYS A 574 -6.30 -4.32 -15.38
C LYS A 574 -6.92 -5.37 -14.44
N VAL A 575 -8.03 -5.04 -13.79
CA VAL A 575 -8.76 -5.95 -12.89
C VAL A 575 -9.75 -6.83 -13.68
N ASP A 576 -10.18 -6.37 -14.85
CA ASP A 576 -10.89 -7.18 -15.86
C ASP A 576 -9.90 -7.92 -16.79
#